data_AF-A0A7C7NSS4-F1
#
_entry.id   AF-A0A7C7NSS4-F1
#
_cell.length_a   1.000
_cell.length_b   1.000
_cell.length_c   1.000
_cell.angle_alpha   90.00
_cell.angle_beta   90.00
_cell.angle_gamma   90.00
#
_symmetry.space_group_name_H-M   'P 1'
#
loop_
_entity.id
_entity.type
_entity.pdbx_description
1 polymer ?
#
loop_
_entity_poly.entity_id
_entity_poly.type
_entity_poly.pdbx_seq_one_letter_code
_entity_poly.pdbx_strand_id
1 'polypeptide(L)'
;MITMIATFLIFGIMAMFVVQPLFLTHIPKIEDSESSFAILKQNKKILYRQIKELELDYQLGNINEEDYHQLRNGLKKEVSEILTLLNN
;
A
#
# COMPACT_ATOMS: atom_id res chain seq x y z
N MET A 1 24.16 -49.17 -14.64
CA MET A 1 24.27 -47.85 -15.30
C MET A 1 22.90 -47.22 -15.54
N ILE A 2 22.00 -47.88 -16.29
CA ILE A 2 20.65 -47.34 -16.59
C ILE A 2 19.84 -47.02 -15.31
N THR A 3 19.87 -47.90 -14.32
CA THR A 3 19.18 -47.70 -13.03
C THR A 3 19.72 -46.48 -12.26
N MET A 4 21.05 -46.29 -12.22
CA MET A 4 21.66 -45.12 -11.57
C MET A 4 21.28 -43.81 -12.26
N ILE A 5 21.23 -43.82 -13.60
CA ILE A 5 20.80 -42.67 -14.40
C ILE A 5 19.33 -42.34 -14.13
N ALA A 6 18.46 -43.36 -14.07
CA ALA A 6 17.05 -43.18 -13.75
C ALA A 6 16.85 -42.61 -12.34
N THR A 7 17.59 -43.10 -11.35
CA THR A 7 17.54 -42.55 -9.97
C THR A 7 17.95 -41.09 -9.93
N PHE A 8 19.02 -40.71 -10.64
CA PHE A 8 19.50 -39.33 -10.69
C PHE A 8 18.50 -38.39 -11.37
N LEU A 9 17.84 -38.84 -12.43
CA LEU A 9 16.81 -38.08 -13.13
C LEU A 9 15.59 -37.82 -12.24
N ILE A 10 15.07 -38.85 -11.58
CA ILE A 10 13.90 -38.73 -10.69
C ILE A 10 14.21 -37.79 -9.52
N PHE A 11 15.41 -37.92 -8.93
CA PHE A 11 15.87 -37.03 -7.86
C PHE A 11 16.02 -35.58 -8.34
N GLY A 12 16.58 -35.38 -9.54
CA GLY A 12 16.71 -34.05 -10.14
C GLY A 12 15.37 -33.37 -10.39
N ILE A 13 14.36 -34.10 -10.87
CA ILE A 13 13.01 -33.58 -11.08
C ILE A 13 12.39 -33.17 -9.74
N MET A 14 12.47 -34.01 -8.70
CA MET A 14 11.97 -33.68 -7.36
C MET A 14 12.66 -32.45 -6.77
N ALA A 15 13.99 -32.36 -6.88
CA ALA A 15 14.75 -31.19 -6.43
C ALA A 15 14.34 -29.93 -7.20
N MET A 16 14.11 -30.03 -8.51
CA MET A 16 13.62 -28.94 -9.34
C MET A 16 12.26 -28.45 -8.87
N PHE A 17 11.32 -29.34 -8.53
CA PHE A 17 10.00 -28.97 -7.99
C PHE A 17 10.10 -28.25 -6.63
N VAL A 18 11.05 -28.61 -5.77
CA VAL A 18 11.27 -27.95 -4.47
C VAL A 18 11.90 -26.57 -4.63
N VAL A 19 12.79 -26.40 -5.61
CA VAL A 19 13.51 -25.16 -5.88
C VAL A 19 12.72 -24.20 -6.79
N GLN A 20 11.82 -24.74 -7.62
CA GLN A 20 10.91 -24.00 -8.48
C GLN A 20 10.15 -22.86 -7.76
N PRO A 21 9.49 -23.05 -6.60
CA PRO A 21 8.78 -21.97 -5.91
C PRO A 21 9.71 -20.86 -5.40
N LEU A 22 11.00 -21.13 -5.20
CA LEU A 22 11.97 -20.12 -4.76
C LEU A 22 12.25 -19.10 -5.88
N PHE A 23 12.29 -19.56 -7.13
CA PHE A 23 12.50 -18.73 -8.32
C PHE A 23 11.19 -18.19 -8.92
N LEU A 24 10.05 -18.85 -8.64
CA LEU A 24 8.71 -18.31 -8.85
C LEU A 24 8.29 -17.38 -7.70
N THR A 25 9.22 -16.55 -7.21
CA THR A 25 8.87 -15.30 -6.56
C THR A 25 8.33 -14.35 -7.64
N HIS A 26 7.22 -14.73 -8.26
CA HIS A 26 6.26 -13.77 -8.74
C HIS A 26 5.74 -13.13 -7.47
N ILE A 27 6.44 -12.09 -6.99
CA ILE A 27 5.70 -10.96 -6.46
C ILE A 27 4.78 -10.66 -7.63
N PRO A 28 3.46 -10.92 -7.55
CA PRO A 28 2.60 -10.41 -8.58
C PRO A 28 3.00 -8.95 -8.65
N LYS A 29 3.53 -8.52 -9.80
CA LYS A 29 3.51 -7.11 -10.11
C LYS A 29 2.03 -6.88 -10.23
N ILE A 30 1.39 -6.64 -9.09
CA ILE A 30 0.07 -6.10 -9.06
C ILE A 30 0.26 -4.92 -9.98
N GLU A 31 -0.50 -4.88 -11.07
CA GLU A 31 -0.78 -3.60 -11.69
C GLU A 31 -1.52 -2.83 -10.60
N ASP A 32 -0.74 -2.32 -9.65
CA ASP A 32 -1.15 -1.77 -8.37
C ASP A 32 -1.82 -0.42 -8.61
N SER A 33 -2.14 -0.07 -9.86
CA SER A 33 -2.88 1.13 -10.17
C SER A 33 -4.28 1.03 -9.57
N GLU A 34 -5.03 -0.06 -9.72
CA GLU A 34 -6.37 -0.14 -9.12
C GLU A 34 -6.36 -0.27 -7.60
N SER A 35 -5.51 -1.13 -7.03
CA SER A 35 -5.36 -1.31 -5.57
C SER A 35 -4.78 -0.07 -4.90
N SER A 36 -3.69 0.51 -5.44
CA SER A 36 -3.11 1.74 -4.89
C SER A 36 -4.03 2.93 -5.10
N PHE A 37 -4.75 3.02 -6.22
CA PHE A 37 -5.76 4.07 -6.41
C PHE A 37 -6.94 3.91 -5.44
N ALA A 38 -7.38 2.68 -5.16
CA ALA A 38 -8.39 2.41 -4.15
C ALA A 38 -7.91 2.81 -2.74
N ILE A 39 -6.68 2.48 -2.38
CA ILE A 39 -6.04 2.89 -1.11
C ILE A 39 -5.92 4.41 -1.04
N LEU A 40 -5.49 5.06 -2.13
CA LEU A 40 -5.28 6.50 -2.19
C LEU A 40 -6.62 7.27 -2.11
N LYS A 41 -7.68 6.73 -2.72
CA LYS A 41 -9.05 7.23 -2.59
C LYS A 41 -9.60 7.05 -1.17
N GLN A 42 -9.27 5.95 -0.50
CA GLN A 42 -9.62 5.73 0.91
C GLN A 42 -8.88 6.73 1.82
N ASN A 43 -7.58 6.93 1.62
CA ASN A 43 -6.78 7.90 2.37
C ASN A 43 -7.33 9.32 2.19
N LYS A 44 -7.68 9.71 0.96
CA LYS A 44 -8.39 10.97 0.68
C LYS A 44 -9.63 11.13 1.57
N LYS A 45 -10.50 10.11 1.62
CA LYS A 45 -11.74 10.15 2.44
C LYS A 45 -11.43 10.30 3.94
N ILE A 46 -10.39 9.64 4.43
CA ILE A 46 -9.95 9.74 5.83
C ILE A 46 -9.49 11.16 6.16
N LEU A 47 -8.65 11.76 5.31
CA LEU A 47 -8.18 13.14 5.52
C LEU A 47 -9.33 14.15 5.51
N TYR A 48 -10.29 14.04 4.59
CA TYR A 48 -11.47 14.92 4.61
C TYR A 48 -12.29 14.76 5.90
N ARG A 49 -12.39 13.54 6.42
CA ARG A 49 -13.05 13.30 7.71
C ARG A 49 -12.29 13.95 8.85
N GLN A 50 -10.96 13.83 8.89
CA GLN A 50 -10.12 14.48 9.89
C GLN A 50 -10.24 16.00 9.85
N ILE A 51 -10.30 16.61 8.65
CA ILE A 51 -10.54 18.06 8.50
C ILE A 51 -11.89 18.44 9.12
N LYS A 52 -12.92 17.64 8.90
CA LYS A 52 -14.27 17.90 9.46
C LYS A 52 -14.30 17.73 10.98
N GLU A 53 -13.65 16.70 11.50
CA GLU A 53 -13.52 16.47 12.95
C GLU A 53 -12.75 17.62 13.60
N LEU A 54 -11.65 18.05 12.98
CA LEU A 54 -10.86 19.21 13.42
C LEU A 54 -11.68 20.52 13.45
N GLU A 55 -12.50 20.76 12.43
CA GLU A 55 -13.37 21.94 12.38
C GLU A 55 -14.46 21.90 13.46
N LEU A 56 -14.99 20.71 13.76
CA LEU A 56 -15.92 20.52 14.88
C LEU A 56 -15.23 20.79 16.23
N ASP A 57 -14.03 20.26 16.45
CA ASP A 57 -13.28 20.51 17.68
C ASP A 57 -12.99 21.99 17.89
N TYR A 58 -12.69 22.72 16.81
CA TYR A 58 -12.53 24.18 16.86
C TYR A 58 -13.85 24.88 17.21
N GLN A 59 -14.96 24.51 16.57
CA GLN A 59 -16.28 25.09 16.86
C GLN A 59 -16.75 24.83 18.28
N LEU A 60 -16.39 23.68 18.86
CA LEU A 60 -16.68 23.32 20.25
C LEU A 60 -15.76 24.02 21.26
N GLY A 61 -14.71 24.70 20.79
CA GLY A 61 -13.71 25.36 21.64
C GLY A 61 -12.74 24.37 22.31
N ASN A 62 -12.64 23.14 21.81
CA ASN A 62 -11.72 22.12 22.33
C ASN A 62 -10.26 22.40 21.93
N ILE A 63 -10.06 23.17 20.87
CA ILE A 63 -8.73 23.55 20.36
C ILE A 63 -8.69 25.05 20.12
N ASN A 64 -7.50 25.63 20.28
CA ASN A 64 -7.28 27.05 20.05
C ASN A 64 -7.10 27.34 18.54
N GLU A 65 -7.20 28.61 18.14
CA GLU A 65 -7.12 29.04 16.75
C GLU A 65 -5.75 28.75 16.10
N GLU A 66 -4.67 28.87 16.87
CA GLU A 66 -3.29 28.65 16.41
C GLU A 66 -3.03 27.18 16.09
N ASP A 67 -3.44 26.27 16.98
CA ASP A 67 -3.40 24.81 16.82
C ASP A 67 -4.31 24.37 15.66
N TYR A 68 -5.50 24.96 15.54
CA TYR A 68 -6.42 24.70 14.44
C TYR A 68 -5.77 25.05 13.10
N HIS A 69 -5.16 26.24 12.97
CA HIS A 69 -4.48 26.65 11.75
C HIS A 69 -3.29 25.76 11.41
N GLN A 70 -2.49 25.39 12.40
CA GLN A 70 -1.34 24.51 12.20
C GLN A 70 -1.79 23.13 11.70
N LEU A 71 -2.77 22.50 12.36
CA LEU A 71 -3.24 21.17 11.99
C LEU A 71 -3.97 21.16 10.65
N ARG A 72 -4.78 22.19 10.37
CA ARG A 72 -5.47 22.36 9.09
C ARG A 72 -4.51 22.52 7.93
N ASN A 73 -3.42 23.26 8.12
CA ASN A 73 -2.38 23.42 7.10
C ASN A 73 -1.64 22.10 6.84
N GLY A 74 -1.35 21.31 7.89
CA GLY A 74 -0.79 19.97 7.76
C GLY A 74 -1.69 19.03 6.94
N LEU A 75 -2.98 18.95 7.30
CA LEU A 75 -3.95 18.12 6.58
C LEU A 75 -4.11 18.56 5.12
N LYS A 76 -4.11 19.86 4.83
CA LYS A 76 -4.17 20.36 3.44
C LYS A 76 -2.95 19.95 2.61
N LYS A 77 -1.76 19.96 3.20
CA LYS A 77 -0.53 19.52 2.53
C LYS A 77 -0.61 18.05 2.16
N GLU A 78 -1.05 17.21 3.09
CA GLU A 78 -1.20 15.77 2.87
C GLU A 78 -2.29 15.45 1.83
N VAL A 79 -3.40 16.22 1.82
CA VAL A 79 -4.41 16.15 0.73
C VAL A 79 -3.78 16.50 -0.62
N SER A 80 -2.94 17.53 -0.69
CA SER A 80 -2.28 17.93 -1.94
C SER A 80 -1.37 16.82 -2.46
N GLU A 81 -0.58 16.18 -1.60
CA GLU A 81 0.31 15.07 -1.97
C GLU A 81 -0.48 13.87 -2.51
N ILE A 82 -1.58 13.50 -1.84
CA ILE A 82 -2.50 12.44 -2.29
C ILE A 82 -3.13 12.78 -3.65
N LEU A 83 -3.55 14.03 -3.86
CA LEU A 83 -4.14 14.47 -5.13
C LEU A 83 -3.13 14.47 -6.27
N THR A 84 -1.88 14.85 -6.01
CA THR A 84 -0.81 14.77 -7.01
C THR A 84 -0.55 13.32 -7.42
N LEU A 85 -0.54 12.39 -6.47
CA LEU A 85 -0.38 10.95 -6.74
C LEU A 85 -1.60 10.33 -7.46
N LEU A 86 -2.81 10.87 -7.26
CA LEU A 86 -4.03 10.42 -7.95
C LEU A 86 -4.11 10.92 -9.41
N ASN A 87 -3.46 12.04 -9.72
CA ASN A 87 -3.56 12.72 -11.02
C ASN A 87 -2.36 12.42 -11.95
N ASN A 88 -1.41 11.60 -11.49
CA ASN A 88 -0.22 11.16 -12.21
C ASN A 88 -0.35 9.68 -12.59
#